data_AF-A0A7J3C6W2-F1
#
_entry.id   AF-A0A7J3C6W2-F1
#
_cell.length_a   1.000
_cell.length_b   1.000
_cell.length_c   1.000
_cell.angle_alpha   90.00
_cell.angle_beta   90.00
_cell.angle_gamma   90.00
#
_symmetry.space_group_name_H-M   'P 1'
#
loop_
_entity.id
_entity.type
_entity.pdbx_description
1 polymer ?
#
loop_
_entity_poly.entity_id
_entity_poly.type
_entity_poly.pdbx_seq_one_letter_code
_entity_poly.pdbx_strand_id
1 'polypeptide(L)'
;MTVKAKIGRRRYIYFENADISKIRQIERLIDASRVFNYKGLVVLRVRNDQLEELRRLAETIGLKIRLVSGTMRALSRKILELKGKNIVSI
;
A
#
# COMPACT_ATOMS: atom_id res chain seq x y z
N MET A 1 -28.80 -1.84 -12.40
CA MET A 1 -27.35 -1.60 -12.20
C MET A 1 -27.17 -0.73 -10.98
N THR A 2 -26.50 -1.22 -9.92
CA THR A 2 -26.20 -0.36 -8.76
C THR A 2 -24.72 -0.44 -8.46
N VAL A 3 -23.94 0.12 -9.39
CA VAL A 3 -22.54 0.46 -9.18
C VAL A 3 -22.51 1.66 -8.22
N LYS A 4 -23.02 1.51 -6.98
CA LYS A 4 -22.71 2.43 -5.88
C LYS A 4 -21.25 2.16 -5.53
N ALA A 5 -20.45 2.86 -6.31
CA ALA A 5 -19.10 2.53 -6.64
C ALA A 5 -18.21 2.53 -5.39
N LYS A 6 -17.21 1.66 -5.42
CA LYS A 6 -16.19 1.46 -4.37
C LYS A 6 -15.27 2.70 -4.21
N ILE A 7 -15.71 3.90 -4.57
CA ILE A 7 -14.91 5.12 -4.76
C ILE A 7 -14.29 5.56 -3.42
N GLY A 8 -15.02 5.51 -2.31
CA GLY A 8 -14.49 5.97 -1.01
C GLY A 8 -13.75 4.93 -0.17
N ARG A 9 -13.61 3.67 -0.62
CA ARG A 9 -13.07 2.61 0.25
C ARG A 9 -11.57 2.77 0.44
N ARG A 10 -11.14 2.87 1.70
CA ARG A 10 -9.72 2.96 2.06
C ARG A 10 -8.99 1.66 1.73
N ARG A 11 -7.78 1.80 1.21
CA ARG A 11 -6.84 0.73 0.91
C ARG A 11 -5.51 1.05 1.55
N TYR A 12 -4.86 0.00 2.04
CA TYR A 12 -3.56 0.05 2.69
C TYR A 12 -2.56 -0.67 1.79
N ILE A 13 -1.47 0.03 1.50
CA ILE A 13 -0.51 -0.32 0.47
C ILE A 13 0.84 -0.52 1.13
N TYR A 14 1.42 -1.68 0.88
CA TYR A 14 2.76 -2.02 1.31
C TYR A 14 3.68 -2.05 0.09
N PHE A 15 4.82 -1.38 0.20
CA PHE A 15 5.84 -1.32 -0.82
C PHE A 15 6.97 -2.31 -0.49
N GLU A 16 7.56 -2.90 -1.53
CA GLU A 16 8.70 -3.83 -1.38
C GLU A 16 9.95 -3.10 -0.88
N ASN A 17 10.26 -1.96 -1.51
CA ASN A 17 11.37 -1.08 -1.15
C ASN A 17 10.79 0.16 -0.46
N ALA A 18 10.62 0.09 0.86
CA ALA A 18 9.95 1.13 1.65
C ALA A 18 10.85 2.36 1.89
N ASP A 19 11.24 3.04 0.81
CA ASP A 19 11.93 4.34 0.88
C ASP A 19 10.94 5.41 1.37
N ILE A 20 11.11 5.85 2.62
CA ILE A 20 10.22 6.80 3.28
C ILE A 20 10.15 8.13 2.51
N SER A 21 11.26 8.58 1.93
CA SER A 21 11.30 9.86 1.19
C SER A 21 10.41 9.79 -0.05
N LYS A 22 10.50 8.69 -0.81
CA LYS A 22 9.65 8.45 -1.99
C LYS A 22 8.19 8.25 -1.62
N ILE A 23 7.90 7.53 -0.55
CA ILE A 23 6.52 7.32 -0.08
C ILE A 23 5.90 8.66 0.35
N ARG A 24 6.65 9.52 1.04
CA ARG A 24 6.20 10.88 1.39
C ARG A 24 6.02 11.78 0.17
N GLN A 25 6.82 11.58 -0.88
CA GLN A 25 6.62 12.28 -2.15
C GLN A 25 5.29 11.90 -2.78
N ILE A 26 4.95 10.60 -2.83
CA ILE A 26 3.62 10.14 -3.28
C ILE A 26 2.51 10.70 -2.41
N GLU A 27 2.69 10.70 -1.08
CA GLU A 27 1.69 11.20 -0.14
C GLU A 27 1.28 12.65 -0.45
N ARG A 28 2.24 13.48 -0.84
CA ARG A 28 1.99 14.89 -1.22
C ARG A 28 1.25 15.05 -2.55
N LEU A 29 1.35 14.05 -3.43
CA LEU A 29 0.72 14.09 -4.76
C LEU A 29 -0.70 13.53 -4.75
N ILE A 30 -1.00 12.59 -3.84
CA ILE A 30 -2.31 11.95 -3.76
C ILE A 30 -3.14 12.55 -2.62
N ASP A 31 -4.23 13.21 -2.98
CA ASP A 31 -5.18 13.78 -2.03
C ASP A 31 -5.74 12.74 -1.04
N ALA A 32 -5.90 13.14 0.22
CA ALA A 32 -6.37 12.29 1.33
C ALA A 32 -5.59 10.98 1.57
N SER A 33 -4.40 10.87 0.98
CA SER A 33 -3.47 9.80 1.32
C SER A 33 -2.80 10.09 2.66
N ARG A 34 -2.35 9.03 3.36
CA ARG A 34 -1.63 9.18 4.63
C ARG A 34 -0.67 8.04 4.86
N VAL A 35 0.55 8.34 5.28
CA VAL A 35 1.53 7.34 5.71
C VAL A 35 1.22 6.86 7.12
N PHE A 36 1.28 5.55 7.33
CA PHE A 36 1.13 4.88 8.61
C PHE A 36 2.34 4.00 8.90
N ASN A 37 2.82 4.07 10.13
CA ASN A 37 3.76 3.10 10.68
C ASN A 37 3.01 2.09 11.52
N TYR A 38 3.13 0.81 11.19
CA TYR A 38 2.45 -0.26 11.93
C TYR A 38 3.39 -1.45 12.13
N LYS A 39 3.74 -1.72 13.40
CA LYS A 39 4.65 -2.81 13.76
C LYS A 39 5.96 -2.79 12.95
N GLY A 40 6.54 -1.61 12.74
CA GLY A 40 7.76 -1.42 11.94
C GLY A 40 7.55 -1.47 10.41
N LEU A 41 6.30 -1.54 9.93
CA LEU A 41 5.98 -1.50 8.50
C LEU A 41 5.50 -0.11 8.11
N VAL A 42 6.12 0.46 7.08
CA VAL A 42 5.66 1.71 6.45
C VAL A 42 4.58 1.36 5.43
N VAL A 43 3.40 1.94 5.59
CA VAL A 43 2.21 1.65 4.79
C VAL A 43 1.61 2.95 4.32
N LEU A 44 1.21 3.03 3.05
CA LEU A 44 0.45 4.17 2.54
C LEU A 44 -1.04 3.82 2.52
N ARG A 45 -1.86 4.70 3.07
CA ARG A 45 -3.31 4.61 2.96
C ARG A 45 -3.78 5.50 1.82
N VAL A 46 -4.56 4.95 0.89
CA VAL A 46 -5.19 5.67 -0.24
C VAL A 46 -6.66 5.27 -0.37
N ARG A 47 -7.43 5.99 -1.19
CA ARG A 47 -8.76 5.53 -1.61
C ARG A 47 -8.64 4.51 -2.76
N ASN A 48 -9.67 3.71 -2.97
CA ASN A 48 -9.64 2.60 -3.93
C ASN A 48 -9.63 3.09 -5.39
N ASP A 49 -10.32 4.19 -5.67
CA ASP A 49 -10.31 4.92 -6.94
C ASP A 49 -8.90 5.46 -7.27
N GLN A 50 -8.11 5.82 -6.27
CA GLN A 50 -6.74 6.32 -6.43
C GLN A 50 -5.69 5.21 -6.65
N LEU A 51 -6.07 3.93 -6.68
CA LEU A 51 -5.12 2.82 -6.82
C LEU A 51 -4.40 2.83 -8.17
N GLU A 52 -5.09 3.19 -9.24
CA GLU A 52 -4.49 3.22 -10.58
C GLU A 52 -3.48 4.37 -10.70
N GLU A 53 -3.84 5.55 -10.22
CA GLU A 53 -2.94 6.70 -10.13
C GLU A 53 -1.71 6.38 -9.28
N LEU A 54 -1.91 5.78 -8.10
CA LEU A 54 -0.82 5.35 -7.24
C LEU A 54 0.15 4.40 -7.94
N ARG A 55 -0.34 3.45 -8.74
CA ARG A 55 0.51 2.52 -9.49
C ARG A 55 1.41 3.27 -10.47
N ARG A 56 0.84 4.17 -11.27
CA ARG A 56 1.59 4.98 -12.23
C ARG A 56 2.66 5.85 -11.56
N LEU A 57 2.29 6.52 -10.46
CA LEU A 57 3.22 7.34 -9.68
C LEU A 57 4.34 6.48 -9.06
N ALA A 58 3.99 5.33 -8.48
CA ALA A 58 4.95 4.42 -7.89
C ALA A 58 5.96 3.92 -8.93
N GLU A 59 5.50 3.51 -10.11
CA GLU A 59 6.39 3.10 -11.20
C GLU A 59 7.34 4.22 -11.65
N THR A 60 6.82 5.45 -11.77
CA THR A 60 7.62 6.62 -12.19
C THR A 60 8.77 6.92 -11.23
N ILE A 61 8.57 6.72 -9.92
CA ILE A 61 9.59 6.99 -8.90
C ILE A 61 10.39 5.75 -8.47
N GLY A 62 10.13 4.60 -9.13
CA GLY A 62 10.79 3.33 -8.83
C GLY A 62 10.38 2.69 -7.49
N LEU A 63 9.15 2.94 -7.04
CA LEU A 63 8.53 2.20 -5.93
C LEU A 63 7.69 1.03 -6.48
N LYS A 64 7.87 -0.15 -5.88
CA LYS A 64 7.11 -1.33 -6.24
C LYS A 64 6.07 -1.65 -5.18
N ILE A 65 4.79 -1.63 -5.56
CA ILE A 65 3.69 -2.05 -4.70
C ILE A 65 3.74 -3.57 -4.58
N ARG A 66 3.95 -4.07 -3.36
CA ARG A 66 4.00 -5.51 -3.07
C ARG A 66 2.63 -6.04 -2.70
N LEU A 67 1.89 -5.33 -1.85
CA LEU A 67 0.60 -5.77 -1.34
C LEU A 67 -0.39 -4.63 -1.22
N VAL A 68 -1.66 -4.94 -1.48
CA VAL A 68 -2.81 -4.07 -1.26
C VAL A 68 -3.83 -4.80 -0.39
N SER A 69 -4.39 -4.12 0.60
CA SER A 69 -5.44 -4.69 1.47
C SER A 69 -6.45 -3.65 1.88
N GLY A 70 -7.67 -4.10 2.23
CA GLY A 70 -8.71 -3.20 2.76
C GLY A 70 -8.49 -2.78 4.21
N THR A 71 -7.73 -3.56 4.99
CA THR A 71 -7.44 -3.28 6.40
C THR A 71 -5.96 -3.52 6.71
N MET A 72 -5.43 -2.80 7.71
CA MET A 72 -4.05 -2.98 8.18
C MET A 72 -3.82 -4.37 8.79
N ARG A 73 -4.81 -4.91 9.50
CA ARG A 73 -4.72 -6.27 10.10
C ARG A 73 -4.54 -7.34 9.02
N ALA A 74 -5.33 -7.26 7.94
CA ALA A 74 -5.18 -8.19 6.81
C ALA A 74 -3.84 -8.00 6.10
N LEU A 75 -3.40 -6.74 5.90
CA LEU A 75 -2.10 -6.44 5.31
C LEU A 75 -0.95 -7.03 6.13
N SER A 76 -0.96 -6.80 7.44
CA SER A 76 0.06 -7.29 8.36
C SER A 76 0.12 -8.82 8.38
N ARG A 77 -1.04 -9.49 8.35
CA ARG A 77 -1.09 -10.96 8.25
C ARG A 77 -0.41 -11.45 6.97
N LYS A 78 -0.77 -10.89 5.81
CA LYS A 78 -0.15 -11.25 4.52
C LYS A 78 1.37 -11.03 4.52
N ILE A 79 1.83 -9.93 5.11
CA ILE A 79 3.27 -9.64 5.22
C ILE A 79 3.96 -10.68 6.12
N LEU A 80 3.35 -11.02 7.26
CA LEU A 80 3.87 -12.05 8.16
C LEU A 80 3.92 -13.42 7.47
N GLU A 81 2.89 -13.80 6.71
CA GLU A 81 2.87 -15.03 5.92
C GLU A 81 3.97 -15.05 4.85
N LEU A 82 4.20 -13.93 4.14
CA LEU A 82 5.29 -13.81 3.18
C LEU A 82 6.67 -13.94 3.84
N LYS A 83 6.86 -13.30 5.00
CA LYS A 83 8.11 -13.39 5.76
C LYS A 83 8.33 -14.81 6.30
N GLY A 84 7.27 -15.44 6.83
CA GLY A 84 7.32 -16.81 7.36
C GLY A 84 7.60 -17.85 6.29
N LYS A 85 7.03 -17.71 5.07
CA LYS A 85 7.31 -18.62 3.95
C LYS A 85 8.77 -18.57 3.47
N ASN A 86 9.44 -17.43 3.61
CA ASN A 86 10.83 -17.27 3.20
C ASN A 86 11.85 -17.96 4.12
N ILE A 87 11.40 -18.46 5.30
CA ILE A 87 12.26 -19.15 6.28
C ILE A 87 12.27 -20.67 6.03
N VAL A 88 11.29 -21.20 5.29
CA VAL A 88 11.10 -22.65 5.08
C VAL A 88 11.66 -23.10 3.72
N SER A 89 12.40 -22.24 3.02
CA SER A 89 13.14 -22.60 1.80
C SER A 89 14.64 -22.63 2.09
N ILE A 90 15.05 -23.55 2.97
CA ILE A 90 16.44 -23.96 3.18
C ILE A 90 16.43 -25.48 3.34
#